data_AF-A0A1Q5GJZ6-F1
#
_entry.id   AF-A0A1Q5GJZ6-F1
#
_cell.length_a   1.000
_cell.length_b   1.000
_cell.length_c   1.000
_cell.angle_alpha   90.00
_cell.angle_beta   90.00
_cell.angle_gamma   90.00
#
_symmetry.space_group_name_H-M   'P 1'
#
loop_
_entity.id
_entity.type
_entity.pdbx_description
1 polymer ?
#
loop_
_entity_poly.entity_id
_entity_poly.type
_entity_poly.pdbx_seq_one_letter_code
_entity_poly.pdbx_strand_id
1 'polypeptide(L)'
;MILGVDVGPTNTDAVLLEGGRAVRAVKVPSIAGDAVGSLAAAVGALPAEPRRRATQLAVGLRVAARAVREREGLARVGVLRVGGAAADAVRPLFGWPVALRDAVCAGTANVRGGGGLSPRDTTPLDRDAVARFGAALAGRAEAFAVTAVFSPADGGQEREAAEILRAETGPDTTVLLSSDVGTLSLLRRENATVLDAALSVLVARVADELTATLPRLGLAPGAAVLVTRSDGTLMSLEYLRRQPGLSLGSGPACTIRGAGLLAGLGDAVVADIGGRRARVGALTGGYPQEAGPGERFGGVPVSLRFPDLITVPADAHRELAEAADRMRPAAGLLPLVLVGGGADGVPGRVLTGFDVVRPEHGDVAGAFGAAASPVGGQYDRIVTRGPGRRLDAVRDEVRDLARAGAVRAGADPRRVETRSEPDLPVPYLPGAVLLRARAAGPPLPL
;
A
#
# COMPACT_ATOMS: atom_id res chain seq x y z
N MET A 1 1.50 16.59 -19.71
CA MET A 1 0.76 15.30 -19.86
C MET A 1 1.16 14.38 -18.72
N ILE A 2 0.36 13.35 -18.44
CA ILE A 2 0.69 12.32 -17.44
C ILE A 2 0.72 10.96 -18.13
N LEU A 3 1.71 10.15 -17.81
CA LEU A 3 1.83 8.77 -18.26
C LEU A 3 1.51 7.82 -17.11
N GLY A 4 0.58 6.90 -17.31
CA GLY A 4 0.28 5.83 -16.37
C GLY A 4 0.69 4.48 -16.95
N VAL A 5 1.20 3.59 -16.09
CA VAL A 5 1.54 2.22 -16.46
C VAL A 5 1.02 1.27 -15.38
N ASP A 6 0.30 0.20 -15.75
CA ASP A 6 0.04 -0.94 -14.84
C ASP A 6 0.80 -2.16 -15.33
N VAL A 7 1.74 -2.63 -14.52
CA VAL A 7 2.52 -3.83 -14.82
C VAL A 7 1.78 -5.05 -14.28
N GLY A 8 1.05 -5.70 -15.16
CA GLY A 8 0.33 -6.94 -14.90
C GLY A 8 1.21 -8.20 -15.00
N PRO A 9 0.64 -9.38 -14.68
CA PRO A 9 1.34 -10.65 -14.83
C PRO A 9 1.38 -11.16 -16.28
N THR A 10 0.50 -10.66 -17.15
CA THR A 10 0.34 -11.13 -18.53
C THR A 10 0.59 -10.01 -19.52
N ASN A 11 0.00 -8.84 -19.25
CA ASN A 11 0.16 -7.65 -20.06
C ASN A 11 0.56 -6.47 -19.19
N THR A 12 1.29 -5.55 -19.80
CA THR A 12 1.63 -4.25 -19.26
C THR A 12 0.92 -3.20 -20.09
N ASP A 13 0.12 -2.40 -19.41
CA ASP A 13 -0.72 -1.40 -20.03
C ASP A 13 -0.10 -0.02 -19.80
N ALA A 14 -0.10 0.85 -20.81
CA ALA A 14 0.36 2.22 -20.67
C ALA A 14 -0.64 3.20 -21.30
N VAL A 15 -0.93 4.30 -20.61
CA VAL A 15 -1.90 5.31 -21.01
C VAL A 15 -1.30 6.71 -20.87
N LEU A 16 -1.41 7.52 -21.91
CA LEU A 16 -1.12 8.95 -21.87
C LEU A 16 -2.41 9.74 -21.63
N LEU A 17 -2.36 10.62 -20.62
CA LEU A 17 -3.45 11.53 -20.27
C LEU A 17 -3.10 12.99 -20.61
N GLU A 18 -4.07 13.68 -21.21
CA GLU A 18 -4.08 15.14 -21.38
C GLU A 18 -5.43 15.68 -20.90
N GLY A 19 -5.41 16.65 -19.98
CA GLY A 19 -6.65 17.22 -19.41
C GLY A 19 -7.58 16.19 -18.76
N GLY A 20 -7.03 15.11 -18.19
CA GLY A 20 -7.80 14.03 -17.56
C GLY A 20 -8.42 13.01 -18.53
N ARG A 21 -8.17 13.13 -19.84
CA ARG A 21 -8.65 12.20 -20.87
C ARG A 21 -7.52 11.36 -21.44
N ALA A 22 -7.80 10.10 -21.74
CA ALA A 22 -6.88 9.23 -22.45
C ALA A 22 -6.73 9.68 -23.90
N VAL A 23 -5.50 10.02 -24.31
CA VAL A 23 -5.18 10.39 -25.69
C VAL A 23 -4.53 9.24 -26.47
N ARG A 24 -3.88 8.31 -25.75
CA ARG A 24 -3.31 7.10 -26.31
C ARG A 24 -3.22 6.03 -25.23
N ALA A 25 -3.52 4.80 -25.60
CA ALA A 25 -3.28 3.60 -24.80
C ALA A 25 -2.52 2.57 -25.62
N VAL A 26 -1.70 1.78 -24.95
CA VAL A 26 -1.05 0.59 -25.51
C VAL A 26 -1.08 -0.54 -24.49
N LYS A 27 -1.09 -1.77 -25.00
CA LYS A 27 -1.03 -3.00 -24.22
C LYS A 27 0.02 -3.87 -24.88
N VAL A 28 1.02 -4.27 -24.10
CA VAL A 28 2.12 -5.13 -24.57
C VAL A 28 2.25 -6.34 -23.64
N PRO A 29 2.76 -7.49 -24.12
CA PRO A 29 3.06 -8.62 -23.26
C PRO A 29 4.04 -8.23 -22.14
N SER A 30 3.76 -8.67 -20.91
CA SER A 30 4.70 -8.50 -19.79
C SER A 30 5.90 -9.45 -19.93
N ILE A 31 7.08 -8.95 -19.60
CA ILE A 31 8.31 -9.72 -19.51
C ILE A 31 8.34 -10.42 -18.15
N ALA A 32 8.32 -11.75 -18.16
CA ALA A 32 8.27 -12.54 -16.94
C ALA A 32 9.49 -12.26 -16.03
N GLY A 33 9.24 -11.88 -14.79
CA GLY A 33 10.29 -11.56 -13.81
C GLY A 33 10.94 -10.18 -13.96
N ASP A 34 10.61 -9.42 -15.02
CA ASP A 34 11.20 -8.12 -15.31
C ASP A 34 10.12 -7.02 -15.41
N ALA A 35 9.76 -6.47 -14.25
CA ALA A 35 8.73 -5.43 -14.17
C ALA A 35 9.19 -4.09 -14.80
N VAL A 36 10.47 -3.76 -14.70
CA VAL A 36 11.01 -2.50 -15.23
C VAL A 36 11.19 -2.57 -16.75
N GLY A 37 11.68 -3.69 -17.28
CA GLY A 37 11.72 -3.94 -18.72
C GLY A 37 10.31 -3.99 -19.33
N SER A 38 9.35 -4.62 -18.63
CA SER A 38 7.93 -4.59 -19.02
C SER A 38 7.39 -3.16 -19.14
N LEU A 39 7.69 -2.31 -18.16
CA LEU A 39 7.35 -0.89 -18.19
C LEU A 39 8.03 -0.19 -19.37
N ALA A 40 9.33 -0.40 -19.56
CA ALA A 40 10.08 0.25 -20.64
C ALA A 40 9.54 -0.13 -22.02
N ALA A 41 9.15 -1.40 -22.22
CA ALA A 41 8.52 -1.87 -23.45
C ALA A 41 7.16 -1.19 -23.70
N ALA A 42 6.30 -1.10 -22.69
CA ALA A 42 4.99 -0.47 -22.80
C ALA A 42 5.13 1.04 -23.09
N VAL A 43 6.03 1.72 -22.39
CA VAL A 43 6.32 3.14 -22.62
C VAL A 43 6.95 3.36 -24.00
N GLY A 44 7.82 2.45 -24.45
CA GLY A 44 8.46 2.45 -25.76
C GLY A 44 7.47 2.37 -26.93
N ALA A 45 6.38 1.61 -26.75
CA ALA A 45 5.31 1.44 -27.74
C ALA A 45 4.40 2.69 -27.90
N LEU A 46 4.50 3.68 -27.02
CA LEU A 46 3.79 4.94 -27.16
C LEU A 46 4.50 5.90 -28.16
N PRO A 47 3.74 6.74 -28.88
CA PRO A 47 4.31 7.74 -29.78
C PRO A 47 5.27 8.70 -29.05
N ALA A 48 6.42 8.99 -29.66
CA ALA A 48 7.49 9.75 -29.02
C ALA A 48 7.11 11.21 -28.69
N GLU A 49 6.42 11.91 -29.60
CA GLU A 49 6.06 13.32 -29.44
C GLU A 49 5.18 13.58 -28.19
N PRO A 50 4.02 12.91 -28.00
CA PRO A 50 3.24 13.01 -26.77
C PRO A 50 4.03 12.60 -25.52
N ARG A 51 4.87 11.56 -25.61
CA ARG A 51 5.66 11.04 -24.49
C ARG A 51 6.67 12.08 -23.96
N ARG A 52 7.30 12.87 -24.84
CA ARG A 52 8.23 13.95 -24.46
C ARG A 52 7.57 15.09 -23.68
N ARG A 53 6.23 15.21 -23.72
CA ARG A 53 5.44 16.19 -22.96
C ARG A 53 4.92 15.64 -21.62
N ALA A 54 5.21 14.38 -21.29
CA ALA A 54 4.80 13.76 -20.04
C ALA A 54 5.75 14.18 -18.90
N THR A 55 5.22 14.93 -17.94
CA THR A 55 5.95 15.44 -16.76
C THR A 55 5.86 14.51 -15.55
N GLN A 56 5.12 13.41 -15.68
CA GLN A 56 4.88 12.45 -14.63
C GLN A 56 4.71 11.06 -15.24
N LEU A 57 5.33 10.08 -14.60
CA LEU A 57 5.11 8.64 -14.78
C LEU A 57 4.55 8.08 -13.47
N ALA A 58 3.32 7.58 -13.51
CA ALA A 58 2.69 6.87 -12.40
C ALA A 58 2.62 5.37 -12.70
N VAL A 59 3.04 4.54 -11.76
CA VAL A 59 3.21 3.10 -11.99
C VAL A 59 2.43 2.27 -10.98
N GLY A 60 1.60 1.36 -11.47
CA GLY A 60 1.07 0.22 -10.73
C GLY A 60 2.06 -0.95 -10.83
N LEU A 61 2.60 -1.40 -9.69
CA LEU A 61 3.57 -2.50 -9.64
C LEU A 61 3.06 -3.63 -8.76
N ARG A 62 3.09 -4.86 -9.27
CA ARG A 62 2.65 -6.05 -8.53
C ARG A 62 3.79 -6.84 -7.89
N VAL A 63 5.01 -6.28 -7.91
CA VAL A 63 6.25 -6.97 -7.48
C VAL A 63 6.17 -7.39 -6.02
N ALA A 64 5.82 -6.48 -5.11
CA ALA A 64 5.72 -6.79 -3.68
C ALA A 64 4.63 -7.84 -3.37
N ALA A 65 3.45 -7.67 -3.99
CA ALA A 65 2.33 -8.59 -3.83
C ALA A 65 2.67 -10.01 -4.28
N ARG A 66 3.38 -10.11 -5.42
CA ARG A 66 3.86 -11.37 -5.97
C ARG A 66 4.88 -12.02 -5.04
N ALA A 67 5.91 -11.28 -4.62
CA ALA A 67 6.97 -11.77 -3.74
C ALA A 67 6.43 -12.41 -2.46
N VAL A 68 5.43 -11.80 -1.81
CA VAL A 68 4.82 -12.38 -0.60
C VAL A 68 4.00 -13.63 -0.90
N ARG A 69 3.25 -13.66 -2.01
CA ARG A 69 2.40 -14.81 -2.39
C ARG A 69 3.22 -16.02 -2.82
N GLU A 70 4.27 -15.77 -3.60
CA GLU A 70 5.18 -16.79 -4.12
C GLU A 70 6.29 -17.15 -3.13
N ARG A 71 6.53 -16.26 -2.14
CA ARG A 71 7.56 -16.40 -1.10
C ARG A 71 8.98 -16.36 -1.68
N GLU A 72 9.15 -15.53 -2.71
CA GLU A 72 10.38 -15.41 -3.49
C GLU A 72 10.91 -13.97 -3.45
N GLY A 73 12.24 -13.83 -3.43
CA GLY A 73 12.90 -12.53 -3.40
C GLY A 73 12.68 -11.73 -2.12
N LEU A 74 12.28 -12.38 -1.03
CA LEU A 74 12.10 -11.77 0.29
C LEU A 74 13.41 -11.82 1.08
N ALA A 75 13.78 -10.69 1.69
CA ALA A 75 14.94 -10.56 2.55
C ALA A 75 14.78 -11.38 3.84
N ARG A 76 15.89 -11.91 4.35
CA ARG A 76 15.99 -12.51 5.69
C ARG A 76 15.95 -11.42 6.76
N VAL A 77 14.95 -11.47 7.64
CA VAL A 77 14.66 -10.41 8.62
C VAL A 77 15.00 -10.82 10.04
N GLY A 78 15.79 -10.00 10.74
CA GLY A 78 15.91 -10.03 12.20
C GLY A 78 14.72 -9.29 12.84
N VAL A 79 13.95 -9.97 13.67
CA VAL A 79 12.73 -9.42 14.29
C VAL A 79 12.99 -9.09 15.76
N LEU A 80 13.04 -7.80 16.08
CA LEU A 80 13.28 -7.32 17.43
C LEU A 80 12.00 -6.70 18.00
N ARG A 81 11.49 -7.26 19.09
CA ARG A 81 10.43 -6.66 19.88
C ARG A 81 11.00 -6.03 21.15
N VAL A 82 10.64 -4.78 21.41
CA VAL A 82 11.01 -4.05 22.62
C VAL A 82 9.78 -3.94 23.52
N GLY A 83 9.82 -4.54 24.71
CA GLY A 83 8.68 -4.53 25.63
C GLY A 83 8.97 -5.16 26.98
N GLY A 84 8.06 -4.96 27.94
CA GLY A 84 8.09 -5.66 29.23
C GLY A 84 7.50 -7.07 29.15
N ALA A 85 7.41 -7.77 30.29
CA ALA A 85 6.97 -9.17 30.38
C ALA A 85 5.63 -9.51 29.69
N ALA A 86 4.70 -8.54 29.59
CA ALA A 86 3.45 -8.72 28.85
C ALA A 86 3.66 -8.96 27.35
N ALA A 87 4.77 -8.48 26.79
CA ALA A 87 5.13 -8.67 25.39
C ALA A 87 5.71 -10.07 25.09
N ASP A 88 6.00 -10.87 26.12
CA ASP A 88 6.54 -12.24 25.99
C ASP A 88 5.45 -13.31 25.88
N ALA A 89 4.20 -12.98 26.25
CA ALA A 89 3.08 -13.93 26.22
C ALA A 89 2.80 -14.49 24.81
N VAL A 90 3.13 -13.72 23.77
CA VAL A 90 2.96 -14.11 22.37
C VAL A 90 4.28 -13.91 21.64
N ARG A 91 4.85 -14.97 21.06
CA ARG A 91 6.10 -14.87 20.29
C ARG A 91 6.00 -13.91 19.09
N PRO A 92 7.13 -13.34 18.60
CA PRO A 92 7.16 -12.66 17.32
C PRO A 92 6.69 -13.52 16.15
N LEU A 93 6.17 -12.87 15.09
CA LEU A 93 5.62 -13.54 13.89
C LEU A 93 4.41 -14.43 14.19
N PHE A 94 3.64 -14.09 15.22
CA PHE A 94 2.42 -14.81 15.53
C PHE A 94 1.38 -14.70 14.40
N GLY A 95 0.78 -15.84 14.06
CA GLY A 95 -0.24 -15.95 13.03
C GLY A 95 0.28 -16.03 11.58
N TRP A 96 1.60 -16.02 11.37
CA TRP A 96 2.21 -16.22 10.05
C TRP A 96 2.07 -17.67 9.58
N PRO A 97 1.82 -17.92 8.28
CA PRO A 97 1.98 -19.24 7.70
C PRO A 97 3.42 -19.73 7.85
N VAL A 98 3.59 -20.99 8.25
CA VAL A 98 4.91 -21.59 8.56
C VAL A 98 5.90 -21.39 7.40
N ALA A 99 5.50 -21.70 6.17
CA ALA A 99 6.37 -21.58 5.01
C ALA A 99 6.85 -20.13 4.74
N LEU A 100 5.99 -19.12 4.95
CA LEU A 100 6.38 -17.73 4.75
C LEU A 100 7.25 -17.22 5.91
N ARG A 101 6.94 -17.65 7.15
CA ARG A 101 7.80 -17.39 8.31
C ARG A 101 9.20 -17.95 8.09
N ASP A 102 9.29 -19.19 7.63
CA ASP A 102 10.56 -19.88 7.44
C ASP A 102 11.37 -19.28 6.28
N ALA A 103 10.70 -18.70 5.27
CA ALA A 103 11.35 -17.94 4.19
C ALA A 103 11.92 -16.60 4.68
N VAL A 104 11.25 -15.90 5.61
CA VAL A 104 11.61 -14.54 6.02
C VAL A 104 12.45 -14.48 7.30
N CYS A 105 12.19 -15.30 8.32
CA CYS A 105 12.72 -15.10 9.67
C CYS A 105 14.19 -15.52 9.81
N ALA A 106 15.12 -14.57 9.95
CA ALA A 106 16.53 -14.82 10.29
C ALA A 106 16.75 -15.14 11.78
N GLY A 107 15.93 -14.53 12.64
CA GLY A 107 15.96 -14.71 14.09
C GLY A 107 15.01 -13.73 14.77
N THR A 108 14.62 -14.03 16.01
CA THR A 108 13.70 -13.19 16.80
C THR A 108 14.26 -12.94 18.19
N ALA A 109 14.06 -11.75 18.73
CA ALA A 109 14.32 -11.45 20.14
C ALA A 109 13.24 -10.53 20.72
N ASN A 110 12.91 -10.77 21.98
CA ASN A 110 12.21 -9.82 22.83
C ASN A 110 13.22 -9.24 23.83
N VAL A 111 13.32 -7.92 23.91
CA VAL A 111 14.22 -7.22 24.83
C VAL A 111 13.44 -6.29 25.74
N ARG A 112 13.99 -6.07 26.94
CA ARG A 112 13.40 -5.15 27.91
C ARG A 112 13.37 -3.73 27.35
N GLY A 113 12.24 -3.07 27.55
CA GLY A 113 11.98 -1.68 27.17
C GLY A 113 10.49 -1.44 27.04
N GLY A 114 10.11 -0.50 26.17
CA GLY A 114 8.73 -0.14 25.87
C GLY A 114 8.20 1.02 26.71
N GLY A 115 7.23 1.72 26.14
CA GLY A 115 6.51 2.82 26.79
C GLY A 115 5.18 2.39 27.41
N GLY A 116 4.41 3.38 27.85
CA GLY A 116 3.00 3.25 28.20
C GLY A 116 2.20 4.46 27.72
N LEU A 117 1.06 4.74 28.36
CA LEU A 117 0.21 5.88 28.00
C LEU A 117 0.76 7.21 28.55
N SER A 118 1.68 7.15 29.52
CA SER A 118 2.38 8.27 30.12
C SER A 118 3.89 8.13 29.94
N PRO A 119 4.65 9.24 29.84
CA PRO A 119 6.12 9.20 29.86
C PRO A 119 6.72 8.51 31.11
N ARG A 120 5.96 8.41 32.20
CA ARG A 120 6.37 7.72 33.43
C ARG A 120 6.30 6.19 33.32
N ASP A 121 5.61 5.66 32.33
CA ASP A 121 5.43 4.23 32.11
C ASP A 121 6.57 3.61 31.28
N THR A 122 7.56 4.42 30.89
CA THR A 122 8.66 4.00 30.03
C THR A 122 9.70 3.21 30.82
N THR A 123 9.97 1.98 30.35
CA THR A 123 11.07 1.14 30.85
C THR A 123 12.32 1.38 29.99
N PRO A 124 13.52 1.60 30.57
CA PRO A 124 14.74 1.76 29.79
C PRO A 124 15.03 0.58 28.86
N LEU A 125 15.55 0.88 27.67
CA LEU A 125 15.96 -0.11 26.67
C LEU A 125 17.19 -0.90 27.17
N ASP A 126 17.13 -2.22 27.09
CA ASP A 126 18.30 -3.09 27.29
C ASP A 126 19.20 -3.06 26.05
N ARG A 127 20.09 -2.07 26.01
CA ARG A 127 21.02 -1.82 24.91
C ARG A 127 21.93 -3.02 24.62
N ASP A 128 22.42 -3.69 25.66
CA ASP A 128 23.33 -4.82 25.51
C ASP A 128 22.60 -6.02 24.89
N ALA A 129 21.33 -6.24 25.22
CA ALA A 129 20.52 -7.27 24.58
C ALA A 129 20.28 -6.98 23.09
N VAL A 130 20.05 -5.70 22.73
CA VAL A 130 19.95 -5.30 21.31
C VAL A 130 21.27 -5.55 20.58
N ALA A 131 22.40 -5.17 21.17
CA ALA A 131 23.72 -5.39 20.57
C ALA A 131 24.02 -6.88 20.37
N ARG A 132 23.79 -7.72 21.39
CA ARG A 132 23.93 -9.19 21.28
C ARG A 132 23.05 -9.78 20.18
N PHE A 133 21.81 -9.30 20.04
CA PHE A 133 20.91 -9.75 18.99
C PHE A 133 21.41 -9.36 17.59
N GLY A 134 21.87 -8.11 17.41
CA GLY A 134 22.47 -7.63 16.17
C GLY A 134 23.68 -8.45 15.77
N ALA A 135 24.66 -8.60 16.68
CA ALA A 135 25.87 -9.38 16.45
C ALA A 135 25.58 -10.84 16.08
N ALA A 136 24.60 -11.49 16.73
CA ALA A 136 24.22 -12.87 16.44
C ALA A 136 23.60 -13.06 15.04
N LEU A 137 23.06 -11.99 14.44
CA LEU A 137 22.45 -12.00 13.11
C LEU A 137 23.27 -11.27 12.04
N ALA A 138 24.44 -10.75 12.38
CA ALA A 138 25.35 -10.12 11.41
C ALA A 138 25.68 -11.11 10.27
N GLY A 139 25.50 -10.65 9.02
CA GLY A 139 25.67 -11.47 7.81
C GLY A 139 24.58 -12.54 7.58
N ARG A 140 23.62 -12.71 8.49
CA ARG A 140 22.49 -13.65 8.37
C ARG A 140 21.15 -12.97 8.12
N ALA A 141 20.99 -11.75 8.65
CA ALA A 141 19.85 -10.89 8.36
C ALA A 141 20.26 -9.84 7.32
N GLU A 142 19.41 -9.66 6.32
CA GLU A 142 19.53 -8.64 5.28
C GLU A 142 18.78 -7.35 5.66
N ALA A 143 17.80 -7.46 6.55
CA ALA A 143 17.05 -6.33 7.11
C ALA A 143 16.61 -6.63 8.55
N PHE A 144 16.23 -5.59 9.30
CA PHE A 144 15.69 -5.70 10.64
C PHE A 144 14.32 -5.02 10.74
N ALA A 145 13.43 -5.62 11.52
CA ALA A 145 12.15 -5.04 11.91
C ALA A 145 12.15 -4.82 13.42
N VAL A 146 11.97 -3.57 13.85
CA VAL A 146 11.96 -3.19 15.26
C VAL A 146 10.56 -2.74 15.65
N THR A 147 9.98 -3.39 16.65
CA THR A 147 8.65 -3.07 17.19
C THR A 147 8.69 -2.86 18.68
N ALA A 148 8.37 -1.66 19.16
CA ALA A 148 8.22 -1.37 20.58
C ALA A 148 6.75 -1.23 20.99
N VAL A 149 6.45 -1.60 22.24
CA VAL A 149 5.14 -1.33 22.84
C VAL A 149 4.95 0.19 22.96
N PHE A 150 3.79 0.69 22.52
CA PHE A 150 3.44 2.12 22.43
C PHE A 150 4.29 3.00 21.49
N SER A 151 5.09 2.42 20.59
CA SER A 151 5.88 3.19 19.62
C SER A 151 5.13 4.14 18.67
N PRO A 152 3.83 3.96 18.34
CA PRO A 152 3.10 4.97 17.58
C PRO A 152 2.95 6.30 18.34
N ALA A 153 3.05 6.28 19.68
CA ALA A 153 3.05 7.49 20.49
C ALA A 153 4.48 8.07 20.64
N ASP A 154 5.47 7.20 20.88
CA ASP A 154 6.88 7.57 20.96
C ASP A 154 7.79 6.46 20.42
N GLY A 155 8.36 6.68 19.23
CA GLY A 155 9.30 5.75 18.57
C GLY A 155 10.75 5.88 19.04
N GLY A 156 11.05 6.60 20.13
CA GLY A 156 12.42 6.86 20.61
C GLY A 156 13.28 5.60 20.76
N GLN A 157 12.76 4.59 21.45
CA GLN A 157 13.49 3.34 21.65
C GLN A 157 13.66 2.51 20.37
N GLU A 158 12.74 2.61 19.41
CA GLU A 158 12.92 1.94 18.12
C GLU A 158 14.09 2.56 17.35
N ARG A 159 14.21 3.90 17.37
CA ARG A 159 15.33 4.61 16.75
C ARG A 159 16.66 4.27 17.43
N GLU A 160 16.69 4.27 18.76
CA GLU A 160 17.87 3.90 19.53
C GLU A 160 18.30 2.45 19.26
N ALA A 161 17.35 1.50 19.25
CA ALA A 161 17.65 0.11 18.90
C ALA A 161 18.16 -0.01 17.45
N ALA A 162 17.63 0.79 16.52
CA ALA A 162 18.10 0.80 15.14
C ALA A 162 19.53 1.35 14.97
N GLU A 163 19.93 2.33 15.77
CA GLU A 163 21.31 2.82 15.82
C GLU A 163 22.26 1.71 16.30
N ILE A 164 21.89 1.01 17.37
CA ILE A 164 22.67 -0.12 17.90
C ILE A 164 22.77 -1.24 16.87
N LEU A 165 21.66 -1.64 16.24
CA LEU A 165 21.67 -2.67 15.21
C LEU A 165 22.61 -2.31 14.05
N ARG A 166 22.57 -1.06 13.55
CA ARG A 166 23.48 -0.61 12.50
C ARG A 166 24.95 -0.59 12.94
N ALA A 167 25.23 -0.28 14.20
CA ALA A 167 26.59 -0.37 14.72
C ALA A 167 27.13 -1.81 14.68
N GLU A 168 26.29 -2.79 14.98
CA GLU A 168 26.67 -4.21 15.02
C GLU A 168 26.70 -4.89 13.64
N THR A 169 25.81 -4.50 12.72
CA THR A 169 25.63 -5.20 11.44
C THR A 169 26.09 -4.42 10.22
N GLY A 170 26.46 -3.15 10.41
CA GLY A 170 26.95 -2.25 9.36
C GLY A 170 26.01 -1.06 9.13
N PRO A 171 26.56 0.13 8.80
CA PRO A 171 25.80 1.38 8.72
C PRO A 171 24.69 1.37 7.65
N ASP A 172 24.88 0.60 6.57
CA ASP A 172 23.93 0.49 5.47
C ASP A 172 22.84 -0.57 5.72
N THR A 173 22.84 -1.21 6.89
CA THR A 173 21.81 -2.18 7.24
C THR A 173 20.44 -1.53 7.24
N THR A 174 19.52 -2.16 6.51
CA THR A 174 18.13 -1.73 6.45
C THR A 174 17.42 -2.08 7.75
N VAL A 175 16.92 -1.07 8.46
CA VAL A 175 16.16 -1.22 9.72
C VAL A 175 14.86 -0.45 9.60
N LEU A 176 13.74 -1.14 9.75
CA LEU A 176 12.39 -0.58 9.68
C LEU A 176 11.76 -0.52 11.05
N LEU A 177 11.09 0.59 11.32
CA LEU A 177 10.53 0.92 12.62
C LEU A 177 9.02 0.82 12.56
N SER A 178 8.43 0.18 13.56
CA SER A 178 6.99 0.01 13.61
C SER A 178 6.26 1.33 13.83
N SER A 179 6.90 2.33 14.46
CA SER A 179 6.37 3.69 14.63
C SER A 179 5.96 4.34 13.31
N ASP A 180 6.62 3.99 12.20
CA ASP A 180 6.33 4.55 10.88
C ASP A 180 5.06 3.94 10.25
N VAL A 181 4.66 2.73 10.66
CA VAL A 181 3.44 2.05 10.18
C VAL A 181 2.17 2.67 10.80
N GLY A 182 2.28 3.24 12.02
CA GLY A 182 1.25 4.12 12.59
C GLY A 182 -0.04 3.46 13.10
N THR A 183 -0.08 2.13 13.28
CA THR A 183 -1.28 1.41 13.77
C THR A 183 -1.13 0.97 15.22
N LEU A 184 -2.21 0.88 16.01
CA LEU A 184 -2.09 0.62 17.46
C LEU A 184 -1.81 -0.84 17.81
N SER A 185 -2.30 -1.78 17.02
CA SER A 185 -2.18 -3.22 17.32
C SER A 185 -0.73 -3.69 17.26
N LEU A 186 -0.13 -4.06 18.40
CA LEU A 186 1.25 -4.55 18.49
C LEU A 186 1.54 -5.69 17.49
N LEU A 187 0.77 -6.78 17.53
CA LEU A 187 1.04 -7.96 16.70
C LEU A 187 0.88 -7.69 15.20
N ARG A 188 -0.21 -7.05 14.80
CA ARG A 188 -0.43 -6.70 13.38
C ARG A 188 0.56 -5.66 12.86
N ARG A 189 0.99 -4.74 13.72
CA ARG A 189 2.01 -3.74 13.40
C ARG A 189 3.38 -4.41 13.23
N GLU A 190 3.77 -5.27 14.17
CA GLU A 190 4.98 -6.10 14.03
C GLU A 190 4.96 -6.88 12.72
N ASN A 191 3.85 -7.57 12.43
CA ASN A 191 3.71 -8.33 11.19
C ASN A 191 3.83 -7.44 9.93
N ALA A 192 3.28 -6.23 9.95
CA ALA A 192 3.42 -5.27 8.85
C ALA A 192 4.88 -4.79 8.70
N THR A 193 5.53 -4.42 9.80
CA THR A 193 6.95 -4.00 9.81
C THR A 193 7.88 -5.10 9.33
N VAL A 194 7.61 -6.36 9.70
CA VAL A 194 8.38 -7.50 9.18
C VAL A 194 8.16 -7.69 7.69
N LEU A 195 6.92 -7.58 7.19
CA LEU A 195 6.67 -7.65 5.74
C LEU A 195 7.37 -6.52 4.99
N ASP A 196 7.33 -5.29 5.51
CA ASP A 196 8.05 -4.16 4.94
C ASP A 196 9.56 -4.45 4.89
N ALA A 197 10.12 -4.98 5.98
CA ALA A 197 11.55 -5.31 6.04
C ALA A 197 11.90 -6.44 5.07
N ALA A 198 11.06 -7.46 4.95
CA ALA A 198 11.23 -8.55 4.01
C ALA A 198 11.18 -8.08 2.55
N LEU A 199 10.41 -7.04 2.25
CA LEU A 199 10.26 -6.47 0.90
C LEU A 199 11.32 -5.43 0.56
N SER A 200 12.02 -4.90 1.56
CA SER A 200 12.88 -3.72 1.44
C SER A 200 13.95 -3.85 0.34
N VAL A 201 14.70 -4.96 0.33
CA VAL A 201 15.76 -5.21 -0.66
C VAL A 201 15.21 -5.29 -2.08
N LEU A 202 14.13 -6.05 -2.27
CA LEU A 202 13.47 -6.19 -3.57
C LEU A 202 12.95 -4.86 -4.10
N VAL A 203 12.27 -4.10 -3.24
CA VAL A 203 11.67 -2.82 -3.61
C VAL A 203 12.73 -1.74 -3.86
N ALA A 204 13.82 -1.74 -3.08
CA ALA A 204 14.97 -0.88 -3.33
C ALA A 204 15.54 -1.12 -4.73
N ARG A 205 15.81 -2.39 -5.08
CA ARG A 205 16.32 -2.76 -6.41
C ARG A 205 15.39 -2.29 -7.53
N VAL A 206 14.08 -2.53 -7.42
CA VAL A 206 13.11 -2.07 -8.42
C VAL A 206 13.09 -0.55 -8.54
N ALA A 207 13.17 0.17 -7.42
CA ALA A 207 13.22 1.63 -7.43
C ALA A 207 14.52 2.16 -8.07
N ASP A 208 15.66 1.48 -7.87
CA ASP A 208 16.93 1.81 -8.52
C ASP A 208 16.87 1.55 -10.02
N GLU A 209 16.34 0.41 -10.44
CA GLU A 209 16.15 0.05 -11.85
C GLU A 209 15.21 1.03 -12.57
N LEU A 210 14.09 1.42 -11.93
CA LEU A 210 13.18 2.43 -12.47
C LEU A 210 13.89 3.76 -12.65
N THR A 211 14.63 4.21 -11.63
CA THR A 211 15.38 5.47 -11.66
C THR A 211 16.41 5.47 -12.79
N ALA A 212 17.17 4.37 -12.94
CA ALA A 212 18.17 4.22 -13.99
C ALA A 212 17.56 4.14 -15.40
N THR A 213 16.31 3.68 -15.52
CA THR A 213 15.60 3.55 -16.80
C THR A 213 15.02 4.88 -17.28
N LEU A 214 14.69 5.81 -16.38
CA LEU A 214 14.01 7.08 -16.70
C LEU A 214 14.60 7.87 -17.87
N PRO A 215 15.93 8.10 -17.95
CA PRO A 215 16.50 8.90 -19.05
C PRO A 215 16.25 8.28 -20.42
N ARG A 216 16.03 6.97 -20.49
CA ARG A 216 15.81 6.21 -21.74
C ARG A 216 14.35 6.17 -22.16
N LEU A 217 13.42 6.55 -21.28
CA LEU A 217 11.98 6.52 -21.56
C LEU A 217 11.52 7.69 -22.45
N GLY A 218 12.34 8.73 -22.65
CA GLY A 218 11.99 9.87 -23.50
C GLY A 218 10.81 10.68 -22.98
N LEU A 219 10.72 10.85 -21.65
CA LEU A 219 9.76 11.73 -20.97
C LEU A 219 10.28 13.18 -20.94
N ALA A 220 9.47 14.10 -20.41
CA ALA A 220 9.93 15.47 -20.19
C ALA A 220 11.12 15.49 -19.20
N PRO A 221 12.07 16.43 -19.34
CA PRO A 221 13.12 16.64 -18.35
C PRO A 221 12.51 16.87 -16.97
N GLY A 222 13.04 16.22 -15.93
CA GLY A 222 12.51 16.30 -14.58
C GLY A 222 11.15 15.64 -14.39
N ALA A 223 10.77 14.65 -15.22
CA ALA A 223 9.53 13.91 -15.01
C ALA A 223 9.53 13.17 -13.65
N ALA A 224 8.48 13.38 -12.86
CA ALA A 224 8.31 12.71 -11.58
C ALA A 224 7.94 11.23 -11.76
N VAL A 225 8.51 10.33 -10.95
CA VAL A 225 8.10 8.92 -10.89
C VAL A 225 7.40 8.63 -9.59
N LEU A 226 6.20 8.09 -9.72
CA LEU A 226 5.32 7.77 -8.61
C LEU A 226 4.84 6.33 -8.74
N VAL A 227 4.62 5.70 -7.60
CA VAL A 227 4.10 4.33 -7.49
C VAL A 227 2.77 4.35 -6.77
N THR A 228 1.86 3.50 -7.23
CA THR A 228 0.51 3.43 -6.67
C THR A 228 0.51 2.69 -5.34
N ARG A 229 -0.22 3.25 -4.38
CA ARG A 229 -0.52 2.71 -3.06
C ARG A 229 -1.78 1.86 -3.10
N SER A 230 -1.94 1.06 -2.05
CA SER A 230 -3.07 0.15 -1.87
C SER A 230 -4.40 0.86 -1.59
N ASP A 231 -4.38 2.14 -1.25
CA ASP A 231 -5.56 3.01 -1.07
C ASP A 231 -5.97 3.74 -2.36
N GLY A 232 -5.32 3.45 -3.49
CA GLY A 232 -5.59 4.08 -4.79
C GLY A 232 -4.94 5.46 -4.97
N THR A 233 -4.12 5.93 -4.03
CA THR A 233 -3.31 7.13 -4.19
C THR A 233 -1.88 6.80 -4.63
N LEU A 234 -1.05 7.80 -4.89
CA LEU A 234 0.34 7.66 -5.31
C LEU A 234 1.32 7.98 -4.17
N MET A 235 2.57 7.52 -4.32
CA MET A 235 3.73 7.87 -3.50
C MET A 235 5.01 7.93 -4.32
N SER A 236 6.02 8.65 -3.84
CA SER A 236 7.35 8.70 -4.44
C SER A 236 8.11 7.38 -4.28
N LEU A 237 9.15 7.19 -5.11
CA LEU A 237 10.07 6.06 -4.95
C LEU A 237 10.80 6.08 -3.60
N GLU A 238 11.12 7.27 -3.07
CA GLU A 238 11.72 7.40 -1.74
C GLU A 238 10.77 6.86 -0.66
N TYR A 239 9.50 7.25 -0.72
CA TYR A 239 8.51 6.81 0.25
C TYR A 239 8.21 5.31 0.14
N LEU A 240 8.17 4.77 -1.08
CA LEU A 240 8.06 3.33 -1.34
C LEU A 240 9.17 2.52 -0.66
N ARG A 241 10.43 3.01 -0.64
CA ARG A 241 11.54 2.33 0.06
C ARG A 241 11.33 2.28 1.58
N ARG A 242 10.70 3.31 2.15
CA ARG A 242 10.39 3.37 3.59
C ARG A 242 9.21 2.50 3.97
N GLN A 243 8.20 2.40 3.10
CA GLN A 243 6.98 1.63 3.35
C GLN A 243 6.58 0.74 2.16
N PRO A 244 7.37 -0.32 1.84
CA PRO A 244 7.11 -1.22 0.73
C PRO A 244 5.70 -1.83 0.71
N GLY A 245 5.17 -2.16 1.88
CA GLY A 245 3.89 -2.83 2.11
C GLY A 245 2.69 -2.02 1.65
N LEU A 246 2.83 -0.69 1.52
CA LEU A 246 1.78 0.15 0.93
C LEU A 246 1.55 -0.15 -0.56
N SER A 247 2.46 -0.86 -1.23
CA SER A 247 2.30 -1.27 -2.64
C SER A 247 1.62 -2.65 -2.82
N LEU A 248 1.33 -3.39 -1.74
CA LEU A 248 0.80 -4.77 -1.82
C LEU A 248 -0.56 -4.89 -2.56
N GLY A 249 -1.39 -3.84 -2.48
CA GLY A 249 -2.69 -3.74 -3.13
C GLY A 249 -2.72 -2.84 -4.36
N SER A 250 -1.57 -2.38 -4.87
CA SER A 250 -1.48 -1.34 -5.91
C SER A 250 -2.28 -1.69 -7.19
N GLY A 251 -2.10 -2.90 -7.73
CA GLY A 251 -2.72 -3.30 -9.00
C GLY A 251 -4.26 -3.25 -8.97
N PRO A 252 -4.92 -3.96 -8.03
CA PRO A 252 -6.36 -3.82 -7.84
C PRO A 252 -6.80 -2.39 -7.50
N ALA A 253 -6.03 -1.65 -6.70
CA ALA A 253 -6.38 -0.28 -6.32
C ALA A 253 -6.40 0.66 -7.54
N CYS A 254 -5.38 0.59 -8.41
CA CYS A 254 -5.35 1.29 -9.69
C CYS A 254 -6.58 0.94 -10.53
N THR A 255 -6.87 -0.35 -10.65
CA THR A 255 -7.92 -0.86 -11.56
C THR A 255 -9.30 -0.41 -11.09
N ILE A 256 -9.61 -0.55 -9.80
CA ILE A 256 -10.88 -0.11 -9.21
C ILE A 256 -11.06 1.40 -9.39
N ARG A 257 -10.02 2.17 -9.08
CA ARG A 257 -10.09 3.63 -9.21
C ARG A 257 -10.21 4.09 -10.66
N GLY A 258 -9.45 3.49 -11.56
CA GLY A 258 -9.51 3.79 -13.00
C GLY A 258 -10.86 3.42 -13.60
N ALA A 259 -11.46 2.29 -13.20
CA ALA A 259 -12.79 1.88 -13.62
C ALA A 259 -13.85 2.92 -13.26
N GLY A 260 -13.82 3.42 -12.01
CA GLY A 260 -14.71 4.50 -11.56
C GLY A 260 -14.55 5.77 -12.37
N LEU A 261 -13.30 6.22 -12.57
CA LEU A 261 -13.02 7.43 -13.33
C LEU A 261 -13.44 7.33 -14.80
N LEU A 262 -13.16 6.21 -15.47
CA LEU A 262 -13.57 5.97 -16.85
C LEU A 262 -15.09 5.88 -17.00
N ALA A 263 -15.78 5.33 -15.99
CA ALA A 263 -17.23 5.26 -15.96
C ALA A 263 -17.91 6.56 -15.50
N GLY A 264 -17.15 7.53 -14.96
CA GLY A 264 -17.71 8.74 -14.35
C GLY A 264 -18.45 8.48 -13.04
N LEU A 265 -18.09 7.44 -12.30
CA LEU A 265 -18.76 6.98 -11.09
C LEU A 265 -17.85 7.11 -9.86
N GLY A 266 -18.40 7.65 -8.77
CA GLY A 266 -17.74 7.71 -7.46
C GLY A 266 -18.00 6.48 -6.59
N ASP A 267 -19.13 5.81 -6.80
CA ASP A 267 -19.55 4.63 -6.05
C ASP A 267 -20.00 3.53 -7.02
N ALA A 268 -19.38 2.36 -6.97
CA ALA A 268 -19.67 1.25 -7.88
C ALA A 268 -19.13 -0.08 -7.34
N VAL A 269 -19.68 -1.19 -7.82
CA VAL A 269 -18.98 -2.48 -7.78
C VAL A 269 -18.13 -2.58 -9.04
N VAL A 270 -16.87 -3.00 -8.91
CA VAL A 270 -15.94 -3.14 -10.03
C VAL A 270 -15.51 -4.59 -10.15
N ALA A 271 -15.62 -5.15 -11.35
CA ALA A 271 -15.04 -6.44 -11.68
C ALA A 271 -13.93 -6.31 -12.73
N ASP A 272 -12.70 -6.59 -12.31
CA ASP A 272 -11.51 -6.72 -13.15
C ASP A 272 -11.43 -8.14 -13.71
N ILE A 273 -11.80 -8.30 -14.98
CA ILE A 273 -11.82 -9.58 -15.68
C ILE A 273 -10.48 -9.78 -16.40
N GLY A 274 -9.60 -10.57 -15.79
CA GLY A 274 -8.37 -11.06 -16.41
C GLY A 274 -8.57 -12.37 -17.18
N GLY A 275 -7.50 -12.91 -17.76
CA GLY A 275 -7.58 -14.12 -18.59
C GLY A 275 -7.86 -15.44 -17.83
N ARG A 276 -7.57 -15.50 -16.52
CA ARG A 276 -7.77 -16.72 -15.69
C ARG A 276 -8.62 -16.49 -14.45
N ARG A 277 -8.69 -15.25 -13.98
CA ARG A 277 -9.36 -14.88 -12.73
C ARG A 277 -10.04 -13.54 -12.93
N ALA A 278 -11.20 -13.39 -12.30
CA ALA A 278 -11.85 -12.11 -12.10
C ALA A 278 -11.67 -11.67 -10.64
N ARG A 279 -11.48 -10.37 -10.43
CA ARG A 279 -11.42 -9.77 -9.09
C ARG A 279 -12.55 -8.76 -8.96
N VAL A 280 -13.31 -8.88 -7.88
CA VAL A 280 -14.46 -8.03 -7.62
C VAL A 280 -14.20 -7.25 -6.34
N GLY A 281 -14.31 -5.94 -6.40
CA GLY A 281 -14.19 -5.04 -5.26
C GLY A 281 -15.17 -3.88 -5.38
N ALA A 282 -15.23 -3.03 -4.37
CA ALA A 282 -16.09 -1.85 -4.38
C ALA A 282 -15.27 -0.56 -4.48
N LEU A 283 -15.85 0.43 -5.14
CA LEU A 283 -15.42 1.82 -5.16
C LEU A 283 -16.38 2.62 -4.28
N THR A 284 -15.84 3.45 -3.39
CA THR A 284 -16.61 4.33 -2.52
C THR A 284 -15.99 5.72 -2.49
N GLY A 285 -16.78 6.75 -2.84
CA GLY A 285 -16.32 8.13 -2.91
C GLY A 285 -15.08 8.34 -3.79
N GLY A 286 -14.94 7.55 -4.86
CA GLY A 286 -13.83 7.61 -5.81
C GLY A 286 -12.56 6.87 -5.38
N TYR A 287 -12.60 6.12 -4.29
CA TYR A 287 -11.46 5.32 -3.80
C TYR A 287 -11.86 3.85 -3.60
N PRO A 288 -10.92 2.90 -3.74
CA PRO A 288 -11.18 1.50 -3.44
C PRO A 288 -11.65 1.34 -1.99
N GLN A 289 -12.72 0.58 -1.78
CA GLN A 289 -13.15 0.18 -0.45
C GLN A 289 -12.06 -0.71 0.17
N GLU A 290 -11.60 -0.32 1.35
CA GLU A 290 -10.57 -1.06 2.07
C GLU A 290 -11.16 -2.28 2.79
N ALA A 291 -10.38 -3.34 2.87
CA ALA A 291 -10.72 -4.50 3.68
C ALA A 291 -10.88 -4.12 5.17
N GLY A 292 -11.81 -4.80 5.83
CA GLY A 292 -12.13 -4.55 7.23
C GLY A 292 -11.01 -4.95 8.22
N PRO A 293 -11.19 -4.63 9.52
CA PRO A 293 -10.28 -5.07 10.56
C PRO A 293 -10.19 -6.59 10.59
N GLY A 294 -8.96 -7.13 10.67
CA GLY A 294 -8.75 -8.58 10.75
C GLY A 294 -8.08 -9.20 9.53
N GLU A 295 -8.01 -8.46 8.43
CA GLU A 295 -7.56 -8.97 7.14
C GLU A 295 -6.13 -9.52 7.14
N ARG A 296 -5.87 -10.43 6.20
CA ARG A 296 -4.60 -11.11 6.04
C ARG A 296 -4.04 -10.90 4.64
N PHE A 297 -2.77 -10.55 4.55
CA PHE A 297 -2.07 -10.54 3.26
C PHE A 297 -1.12 -11.75 3.18
N GLY A 298 -1.27 -12.59 2.15
CA GLY A 298 -0.48 -13.83 2.05
C GLY A 298 -0.66 -14.77 3.26
N GLY A 299 -1.79 -14.68 3.96
CA GLY A 299 -2.07 -15.40 5.21
C GLY A 299 -1.56 -14.71 6.49
N VAL A 300 -0.76 -13.66 6.38
CA VAL A 300 -0.21 -12.90 7.52
C VAL A 300 -1.25 -11.90 8.03
N PRO A 301 -1.62 -11.91 9.34
CA PRO A 301 -2.48 -10.88 9.90
C PRO A 301 -1.73 -9.55 9.95
N VAL A 302 -2.23 -8.56 9.23
CA VAL A 302 -1.58 -7.25 9.09
C VAL A 302 -2.54 -6.13 9.49
N SER A 303 -1.99 -4.94 9.69
CA SER A 303 -2.74 -3.70 9.83
C SER A 303 -2.65 -2.83 8.59
N LEU A 304 -2.17 -3.40 7.47
CA LEU A 304 -2.08 -2.71 6.19
C LEU A 304 -3.47 -2.64 5.57
N ARG A 305 -3.73 -1.52 4.90
CA ARG A 305 -4.99 -1.25 4.20
C ARG A 305 -4.79 -1.56 2.73
N PHE A 306 -5.65 -2.40 2.19
CA PHE A 306 -5.68 -2.74 0.77
C PHE A 306 -7.12 -2.99 0.33
N PRO A 307 -7.40 -2.98 -0.99
CA PRO A 307 -8.75 -3.14 -1.47
C PRO A 307 -9.35 -4.46 -0.99
N ASP A 308 -10.60 -4.42 -0.56
CA ASP A 308 -11.38 -5.63 -0.31
C ASP A 308 -11.74 -6.29 -1.64
N LEU A 309 -11.44 -7.59 -1.77
CA LEU A 309 -11.50 -8.29 -3.04
C LEU A 309 -12.02 -9.71 -2.87
N ILE A 310 -13.05 -10.05 -3.65
CA ILE A 310 -13.40 -11.44 -3.93
C ILE A 310 -12.76 -11.83 -5.26
N THR A 311 -12.01 -12.93 -5.26
CA THR A 311 -11.41 -13.47 -6.50
C THR A 311 -12.11 -14.76 -6.89
N VAL A 312 -12.57 -14.83 -8.13
CA VAL A 312 -13.24 -16.01 -8.73
C VAL A 312 -12.55 -16.40 -10.05
N PRO A 313 -12.75 -17.62 -10.57
CA PRO A 313 -12.36 -17.97 -11.94
C PRO A 313 -13.02 -17.03 -12.97
N ALA A 314 -12.31 -16.66 -14.03
CA ALA A 314 -12.82 -15.68 -15.00
C ALA A 314 -14.02 -16.20 -15.82
N ASP A 315 -14.08 -17.50 -16.04
CA ASP A 315 -15.13 -18.22 -16.76
C ASP A 315 -16.33 -18.60 -15.88
N ALA A 316 -16.19 -18.52 -14.55
CA ALA A 316 -17.25 -18.82 -13.59
C ALA A 316 -18.21 -17.63 -13.41
N HIS A 317 -18.95 -17.28 -14.47
CA HIS A 317 -19.77 -16.07 -14.48
C HIS A 317 -20.86 -16.01 -13.39
N ARG A 318 -21.36 -17.15 -12.91
CA ARG A 318 -22.30 -17.18 -11.79
C ARG A 318 -21.62 -16.78 -10.48
N GLU A 319 -20.43 -17.31 -10.21
CA GLU A 319 -19.62 -16.93 -9.04
C GLU A 319 -19.22 -15.46 -9.12
N LEU A 320 -18.98 -14.93 -10.33
CA LEU A 320 -18.74 -13.51 -10.55
C LEU A 320 -19.93 -12.64 -10.14
N ALA A 321 -21.16 -13.03 -10.52
CA ALA A 321 -22.37 -12.32 -10.12
C ALA A 321 -22.58 -12.37 -8.59
N GLU A 322 -22.40 -13.53 -7.97
CA GLU A 322 -22.49 -13.71 -6.52
C GLU A 322 -21.42 -12.90 -5.77
N ALA A 323 -20.20 -12.85 -6.29
CA ALA A 323 -19.12 -12.01 -5.77
C ALA A 323 -19.45 -10.51 -5.87
N ALA A 324 -20.03 -10.07 -6.98
CA ALA A 324 -20.47 -8.69 -7.15
C ALA A 324 -21.59 -8.31 -6.19
N ASP A 325 -22.53 -9.22 -5.93
CA ASP A 325 -23.64 -8.95 -5.02
C ASP A 325 -23.14 -8.83 -3.57
N ARG A 326 -22.21 -9.70 -3.16
CA ARG A 326 -21.55 -9.62 -1.84
C ARG A 326 -20.73 -8.35 -1.63
N MET A 327 -20.24 -7.73 -2.70
CA MET A 327 -19.48 -6.47 -2.63
C MET A 327 -20.35 -5.21 -2.63
N ARG A 328 -21.67 -5.35 -2.77
CA ARG A 328 -22.58 -4.21 -2.65
C ARG A 328 -22.64 -3.75 -1.20
N PRO A 329 -22.46 -2.45 -0.92
CA PRO A 329 -22.81 -1.88 0.37
C PRO A 329 -24.30 -2.08 0.65
N ALA A 330 -24.67 -2.27 1.92
CA ALA A 330 -26.01 -2.66 2.36
C ALA A 330 -27.16 -1.71 1.96
N ALA A 331 -26.88 -0.54 1.38
CA ALA A 331 -27.85 0.53 1.15
C ALA A 331 -28.09 0.91 -0.33
N GLY A 332 -27.60 0.17 -1.33
CA GLY A 332 -27.81 0.60 -2.72
C GLY A 332 -27.66 -0.46 -3.81
N LEU A 333 -28.44 -0.29 -4.88
CA LEU A 333 -28.22 -0.94 -6.18
C LEU A 333 -27.08 -0.19 -6.90
N LEU A 334 -25.84 -0.44 -6.50
CA LEU A 334 -24.69 0.14 -7.20
C LEU A 334 -24.52 -0.49 -8.60
N PRO A 335 -24.12 0.32 -9.61
CA PRO A 335 -23.76 -0.19 -10.92
C PRO A 335 -22.56 -1.13 -10.82
N LEU A 336 -22.50 -2.10 -11.73
CA LEU A 336 -21.36 -3.00 -11.90
C LEU A 336 -20.53 -2.55 -13.10
N VAL A 337 -19.32 -2.06 -12.83
CA VAL A 337 -18.36 -1.67 -13.85
C VAL A 337 -17.49 -2.88 -14.20
N LEU A 338 -17.55 -3.34 -15.45
CA LEU A 338 -16.70 -4.41 -15.96
C LEU A 338 -15.50 -3.81 -16.69
N VAL A 339 -14.30 -4.20 -16.27
CA VAL A 339 -13.01 -3.74 -16.82
C VAL A 339 -12.06 -4.92 -17.01
N GLY A 340 -10.91 -4.67 -17.63
CA GLY A 340 -9.91 -5.69 -17.94
C GLY A 340 -10.16 -6.38 -19.29
N GLY A 341 -9.13 -7.07 -19.80
CA GLY A 341 -9.15 -7.62 -21.15
C GLY A 341 -10.18 -8.73 -21.42
N GLY A 342 -10.78 -9.31 -20.38
CA GLY A 342 -11.85 -10.31 -20.51
C GLY A 342 -13.27 -9.75 -20.36
N ALA A 343 -13.45 -8.45 -20.16
CA ALA A 343 -14.75 -7.85 -19.83
C ALA A 343 -15.82 -8.06 -20.93
N ASP A 344 -15.42 -8.02 -22.21
CA ASP A 344 -16.32 -8.21 -23.35
C ASP A 344 -16.84 -9.66 -23.44
N GLY A 345 -16.10 -10.62 -22.89
CA GLY A 345 -16.48 -12.02 -22.86
C GLY A 345 -17.56 -12.35 -21.82
N VAL A 346 -17.87 -11.45 -20.90
CA VAL A 346 -18.89 -11.67 -19.86
C VAL A 346 -20.26 -11.25 -20.37
N PRO A 347 -21.21 -12.19 -20.60
CA PRO A 347 -22.48 -11.84 -21.20
C PRO A 347 -23.38 -11.09 -20.20
N GLY A 348 -24.10 -10.05 -20.64
CA GLY A 348 -24.96 -9.28 -19.72
C GLY A 348 -26.04 -10.12 -19.03
N ARG A 349 -26.53 -11.18 -19.69
CA ARG A 349 -27.59 -12.07 -19.18
C ARG A 349 -27.27 -12.82 -17.89
N VAL A 350 -25.99 -12.95 -17.52
CA VAL A 350 -25.58 -13.64 -16.27
C VAL A 350 -25.38 -12.67 -15.10
N LEU A 351 -25.45 -11.35 -15.36
CA LEU A 351 -25.31 -10.29 -14.37
C LEU A 351 -26.66 -9.65 -14.05
N THR A 352 -27.70 -10.47 -13.94
CA THR A 352 -29.07 -10.00 -13.66
C THR A 352 -29.12 -9.25 -12.34
N GLY A 353 -29.78 -8.10 -12.32
CA GLY A 353 -29.92 -7.26 -11.13
C GLY A 353 -28.84 -6.18 -10.99
N PHE A 354 -27.90 -6.06 -11.93
CA PHE A 354 -26.95 -4.95 -12.03
C PHE A 354 -27.26 -4.04 -13.21
N ASP A 355 -27.08 -2.74 -13.03
CA ASP A 355 -26.81 -1.82 -14.14
C ASP A 355 -25.34 -2.00 -14.54
N VAL A 356 -25.10 -2.60 -15.72
CA VAL A 356 -23.76 -3.01 -16.14
C VAL A 356 -23.13 -1.95 -17.03
N VAL A 357 -22.02 -1.37 -16.56
CA VAL A 357 -21.25 -0.35 -17.29
C VAL A 357 -19.96 -0.96 -17.83
N ARG A 358 -19.72 -0.78 -19.13
CA ARG A 358 -18.45 -1.10 -19.79
C ARG A 358 -17.87 0.20 -20.35
N PRO A 359 -16.97 0.88 -19.60
CA PRO A 359 -16.48 2.17 -20.04
C PRO A 359 -15.51 2.02 -21.22
N GLU A 360 -15.42 3.06 -22.04
CA GLU A 360 -14.37 3.18 -23.04
C GLU A 360 -12.99 3.07 -22.36
N HIS A 361 -12.04 2.38 -22.99
CA HIS A 361 -10.71 2.07 -22.42
C HIS A 361 -10.72 1.26 -21.11
N GLY A 362 -11.83 0.56 -20.80
CA GLY A 362 -11.91 -0.31 -19.61
C GLY A 362 -10.86 -1.42 -19.59
N ASP A 363 -10.32 -1.81 -20.73
CA ASP A 363 -9.27 -2.82 -20.84
C ASP A 363 -7.89 -2.35 -20.33
N VAL A 364 -7.69 -1.03 -20.16
CA VAL A 364 -6.48 -0.40 -19.59
C VAL A 364 -6.79 0.41 -18.32
N ALA A 365 -7.88 0.08 -17.63
CA ALA A 365 -8.34 0.80 -16.43
C ALA A 365 -7.27 0.93 -15.34
N GLY A 366 -6.40 -0.06 -15.16
CA GLY A 366 -5.27 0.00 -14.22
C GLY A 366 -4.29 1.14 -14.55
N ALA A 367 -3.83 1.22 -15.80
CA ALA A 367 -2.91 2.28 -16.23
C ALA A 367 -3.56 3.67 -16.16
N PHE A 368 -4.84 3.76 -16.51
CA PHE A 368 -5.62 5.01 -16.36
C PHE A 368 -5.70 5.43 -14.88
N GLY A 369 -6.05 4.49 -14.00
CA GLY A 369 -6.14 4.73 -12.57
C GLY A 369 -4.83 5.21 -11.97
N ALA A 370 -3.69 4.59 -12.35
CA ALA A 370 -2.37 5.05 -11.94
C ALA A 370 -2.10 6.50 -12.36
N ALA A 371 -2.35 6.84 -13.64
CA ALA A 371 -2.13 8.20 -14.15
C ALA A 371 -3.02 9.26 -13.49
N ALA A 372 -4.28 8.94 -13.22
CA ALA A 372 -5.26 9.88 -12.71
C ALA A 372 -5.31 9.94 -11.18
N SER A 373 -4.41 9.25 -10.48
CA SER A 373 -4.37 9.22 -9.01
C SER A 373 -3.59 10.39 -8.41
N PRO A 374 -4.10 11.01 -7.34
CA PRO A 374 -3.36 12.00 -6.58
C PRO A 374 -2.29 11.31 -5.72
N VAL A 375 -1.30 12.07 -5.28
CA VAL A 375 -0.40 11.63 -4.19
C VAL A 375 -1.16 11.76 -2.87
N GLY A 376 -1.09 10.73 -2.03
CA GLY A 376 -1.94 10.64 -0.83
C GLY A 376 -1.19 10.31 0.45
N GLY A 377 -1.86 10.62 1.56
CA GLY A 377 -1.45 10.31 2.93
C GLY A 377 -2.68 10.05 3.79
N GLN A 378 -2.51 9.27 4.85
CA GLN A 378 -3.58 8.95 5.78
C GLN A 378 -3.02 8.78 7.19
N TYR A 379 -3.83 9.12 8.19
CA TYR A 379 -3.44 9.00 9.59
C TYR A 379 -4.65 8.68 10.47
N ASP A 380 -4.44 7.79 11.42
CA ASP A 380 -5.44 7.28 12.37
C ASP A 380 -4.97 7.54 13.81
N ARG A 381 -5.86 8.02 14.68
CA ARG A 381 -5.55 8.20 16.11
C ARG A 381 -6.76 7.91 16.99
N ILE A 382 -6.56 7.11 18.04
CA ILE A 382 -7.57 6.95 19.10
C ILE A 382 -7.44 8.09 20.11
N VAL A 383 -8.58 8.65 20.49
CA VAL A 383 -8.69 9.71 21.48
C VAL A 383 -9.77 9.34 22.48
N THR A 384 -9.45 9.37 23.76
CA THR A 384 -10.44 9.28 24.84
C THR A 384 -11.03 10.65 25.12
N ARG A 385 -12.35 10.77 25.13
CA ARG A 385 -13.07 11.98 25.55
C ARG A 385 -12.78 12.23 27.04
N GLY A 386 -11.95 13.24 27.32
CA GLY A 386 -11.68 13.72 28.69
C GLY A 386 -12.15 15.16 28.87
N PRO A 387 -12.45 15.60 30.10
CA PRO A 387 -12.77 16.99 30.39
C PRO A 387 -11.58 17.88 30.01
N GLY A 388 -11.79 18.86 29.12
CA GLY A 388 -10.80 19.89 28.77
C GLY A 388 -10.00 19.70 27.48
N ARG A 389 -9.95 18.50 26.87
CA ARG A 389 -9.43 18.33 25.50
C ARG A 389 -10.55 18.55 24.50
N ARG A 390 -10.52 19.64 23.75
CA ARG A 390 -11.44 19.82 22.61
C ARG A 390 -11.10 18.77 21.56
N LEU A 391 -12.01 17.82 21.32
CA LEU A 391 -11.88 16.81 20.26
C LEU A 391 -11.47 17.43 18.92
N ASP A 392 -11.92 18.65 18.65
CA ASP A 392 -11.59 19.40 17.44
C ASP A 392 -10.10 19.69 17.31
N ALA A 393 -9.40 20.06 18.39
CA ALA A 393 -7.95 20.30 18.34
C ALA A 393 -7.17 19.01 18.00
N VAL A 394 -7.66 17.85 18.45
CA VAL A 394 -7.03 16.57 18.11
C VAL A 394 -7.38 16.13 16.69
N ARG A 395 -8.59 16.46 16.21
CA ARG A 395 -8.94 16.27 14.79
C ARG A 395 -8.04 17.09 13.88
N ASP A 396 -7.75 18.33 14.25
CA ASP A 396 -6.85 19.22 13.51
C ASP A 396 -5.44 18.61 13.43
N GLU A 397 -4.91 18.12 14.55
CA GLU A 397 -3.61 17.43 14.60
C GLU A 397 -3.59 16.16 13.71
N VAL A 398 -4.67 15.37 13.71
CA VAL A 398 -4.80 14.19 12.83
C VAL A 398 -4.82 14.59 11.36
N ARG A 399 -5.48 15.71 10.99
CA ARG A 399 -5.44 16.24 9.62
C ARG A 399 -4.05 16.72 9.24
N ASP A 400 -3.34 17.40 10.13
CA ASP A 400 -1.98 17.87 9.90
C ASP A 400 -1.01 16.69 9.70
N LEU A 401 -1.16 15.62 10.46
CA LEU A 401 -0.36 14.40 10.30
C LEU A 401 -0.67 13.67 8.98
N ALA A 402 -1.94 13.60 8.57
CA ALA A 402 -2.31 13.06 7.26
C ALA A 402 -1.72 13.90 6.11
N ARG A 403 -1.80 15.24 6.22
CA ARG A 403 -1.19 16.19 5.26
C ARG A 403 0.32 16.02 5.19
N ALA A 404 1.00 15.95 6.33
CA ALA A 404 2.43 15.69 6.40
C ALA A 404 2.79 14.33 5.78
N GLY A 405 1.94 13.31 5.96
CA GLY A 405 2.07 12.03 5.27
C GLY A 405 1.99 12.15 3.74
N ALA A 406 1.03 12.90 3.22
CA ALA A 406 0.92 13.14 1.77
C ALA A 406 2.12 13.90 1.21
N VAL A 407 2.61 14.92 1.94
CA VAL A 407 3.81 15.67 1.55
C VAL A 407 5.05 14.77 1.55
N ARG A 408 5.24 13.94 2.59
CA ARG A 408 6.32 12.93 2.61
C ARG A 408 6.21 11.92 1.47
N ALA A 409 4.98 11.58 1.06
CA ALA A 409 4.74 10.74 -0.10
C ALA A 409 4.98 11.46 -1.45
N GLY A 410 5.25 12.77 -1.46
CA GLY A 410 5.62 13.55 -2.64
C GLY A 410 4.55 14.50 -3.16
N ALA A 411 3.53 14.86 -2.36
CA ALA A 411 2.50 15.83 -2.76
C ALA A 411 3.00 17.29 -2.63
N ASP A 412 2.52 18.20 -3.50
CA ASP A 412 2.78 19.65 -3.37
C ASP A 412 2.15 20.18 -2.09
N PRO A 413 2.93 20.64 -1.09
CA PRO A 413 2.41 21.07 0.21
C PRO A 413 1.40 22.21 0.11
N ARG A 414 1.42 23.01 -0.95
CA ARG A 414 0.50 24.14 -1.15
C ARG A 414 -0.87 23.71 -1.68
N ARG A 415 -0.99 22.49 -2.19
CA ARG A 415 -2.18 21.97 -2.88
C ARG A 415 -2.72 20.67 -2.28
N VAL A 416 -2.26 20.30 -1.09
CA VAL A 416 -2.81 19.15 -0.37
C VAL A 416 -4.12 19.54 0.30
N GLU A 417 -5.17 18.80 -0.02
CA GLU A 417 -6.47 18.88 0.65
C GLU A 417 -6.60 17.76 1.67
N THR A 418 -7.35 18.02 2.75
CA THR A 418 -7.59 17.02 3.81
C THR A 418 -9.08 16.75 3.96
N ARG A 419 -9.42 15.49 4.25
CA ARG A 419 -10.79 15.05 4.53
C ARG A 419 -10.79 14.20 5.79
N SER A 420 -11.59 14.59 6.76
CA SER A 420 -11.86 13.75 7.94
C SER A 420 -12.91 12.70 7.62
N GLU A 421 -12.71 11.49 8.14
CA GLU A 421 -13.74 10.46 8.15
C GLU A 421 -14.61 10.56 9.41
N PRO A 422 -15.82 9.98 9.40
CA PRO A 422 -16.67 9.93 10.58
C PRO A 422 -15.95 9.28 11.77
N ASP A 423 -16.16 9.82 12.97
CA ASP A 423 -15.62 9.25 14.20
C ASP A 423 -16.14 7.81 14.39
N LEU A 424 -15.22 6.87 14.55
CA LEU A 424 -15.58 5.48 14.80
C LEU A 424 -15.46 5.20 16.31
N PRO A 425 -16.54 4.81 17.00
CA PRO A 425 -16.45 4.44 18.41
C PRO A 425 -15.55 3.22 18.55
N VAL A 426 -14.71 3.20 19.59
CA VAL A 426 -13.81 2.06 19.84
C VAL A 426 -14.56 1.05 20.72
N PRO A 427 -14.78 -0.20 20.24
CA PRO A 427 -15.44 -1.22 21.04
C PRO A 427 -14.72 -1.44 22.36
N TYR A 428 -15.48 -1.63 23.45
CA TYR A 428 -14.98 -1.92 24.80
C TYR A 428 -14.15 -0.81 25.48
N LEU A 429 -14.03 0.38 24.87
CA LEU A 429 -13.41 1.57 25.46
C LEU A 429 -14.42 2.73 25.48
N PRO A 430 -15.30 2.80 26.51
CA PRO A 430 -16.30 3.85 26.62
C PRO A 430 -15.69 5.25 26.56
N GLY A 431 -16.23 6.10 25.69
CA GLY A 431 -15.74 7.46 25.49
C GLY A 431 -14.52 7.59 24.58
N ALA A 432 -13.94 6.50 24.06
CA ALA A 432 -12.89 6.56 23.06
C ALA A 432 -13.44 6.56 21.63
N VAL A 433 -12.84 7.39 20.78
CA VAL A 433 -13.13 7.46 19.34
C VAL A 433 -11.85 7.31 18.54
N LEU A 434 -11.93 6.59 17.43
CA LEU A 434 -10.91 6.56 16.38
C LEU A 434 -11.20 7.72 15.42
N LEU A 435 -10.30 8.70 15.41
CA LEU A 435 -10.28 9.78 14.45
C LEU A 435 -9.43 9.35 13.25
N ARG A 436 -9.90 9.67 12.05
CA ARG A 436 -9.16 9.43 10.81
C ARG A 436 -9.18 10.65 9.91
N ALA A 437 -8.07 10.91 9.27
CA ALA A 437 -7.97 11.86 8.17
C ALA A 437 -7.22 11.25 6.98
N ARG A 438 -7.70 11.60 5.78
CA ARG A 438 -6.99 11.40 4.53
C ARG A 438 -6.53 12.76 4.01
N ALA A 439 -5.44 12.75 3.28
CA ALA A 439 -4.92 13.90 2.58
C ALA A 439 -4.53 13.49 1.16
N ALA A 440 -4.83 14.34 0.18
CA ALA A 440 -4.49 14.08 -1.21
C ALA A 440 -4.15 15.38 -1.93
N GLY A 441 -3.24 15.32 -2.89
CA GLY A 441 -2.86 16.46 -3.70
C GLY A 441 -2.11 16.06 -4.97
N PRO A 442 -1.85 17.01 -5.88
CA PRO A 442 -0.97 16.76 -7.02
C PRO A 442 0.46 16.50 -6.52
N PRO A 443 1.28 15.78 -7.30
CA PRO A 443 2.69 15.64 -6.96
C PRO A 443 3.40 16.99 -6.96
N LEU A 444 4.43 17.10 -6.12
CA LEU A 444 5.33 18.24 -6.11
C LEU A 444 6.01 18.35 -7.50
N PRO A 445 5.95 19.52 -8.17
CA PRO A 445 6.74 19.75 -9.37
C PRO A 445 8.23 19.60 -9.03
N LEU A 446 8.96 18.79 -9.80
CA LEU A 446 10.41 18.63 -9.66
C LEU A 446 11.17 19.88 -10.13
#